data_AF-A0A2Z2I247-F1
#
_entry.id   AF-A0A2Z2I247-F1
#
_cell.length_a   1.000
_cell.length_b   1.000
_cell.length_c   1.000
_cell.angle_alpha   90.00
_cell.angle_beta   90.00
_cell.angle_gamma   90.00
#
_symmetry.space_group_name_H-M   'P 1'
#
loop_
_entity.id
_entity.type
_entity.pdbx_description
1 polymer ?
#
loop_
_entity_poly.entity_id
_entity_poly.type
_entity_poly.pdbx_seq_one_letter_code
_entity_poly.pdbx_strand_id
1 'polypeptide(L)'
;MAIGKYRDSPTEMDEHERKIAAAQYPEGGLVLGIGVGILVAVVTLEPLLVVTPFVGGLLGYGIGRQLRRQKVERIRTRIADGGSESRD
;
A
#
# COMPACT_ATOMS: atom_id res chain seq x y z
N MET A 1 -25.45 44.94 -5.68
CA MET A 1 -25.43 43.47 -5.57
C MET A 1 -25.80 43.13 -4.13
N ALA A 2 -27.09 42.88 -3.86
CA ALA A 2 -27.54 42.61 -2.50
C ALA A 2 -27.22 41.15 -2.19
N ILE A 3 -26.06 40.90 -1.57
CA ILE A 3 -25.76 39.59 -0.98
C ILE A 3 -26.66 39.50 0.24
N GLY A 4 -27.80 38.83 0.08
CA GLY A 4 -28.73 38.54 1.16
C GLY A 4 -27.99 37.83 2.28
N LYS A 5 -28.25 38.27 3.51
CA LYS A 5 -27.70 37.70 4.73
C LYS A 5 -28.14 36.22 4.80
N TYR A 6 -27.24 35.28 4.54
CA TYR A 6 -27.54 33.85 4.67
C TYR A 6 -28.08 33.60 6.08
N ARG A 7 -29.20 32.88 6.17
CA ARG A 7 -29.82 32.54 7.45
C ARG A 7 -29.10 31.31 8.01
N ASP A 8 -28.66 31.41 9.26
CA ASP A 8 -27.91 30.34 9.93
C ASP A 8 -28.83 29.27 10.57
N SER A 9 -30.13 29.55 10.70
CA SER A 9 -31.10 28.64 11.32
C SER A 9 -31.74 27.72 10.27
N PRO A 10 -31.58 26.38 10.34
CA PRO A 10 -32.07 25.44 9.31
C PRO A 10 -33.59 25.50 9.08
N THR A 11 -34.36 25.88 10.10
CA THR A 11 -35.81 26.02 10.03
C THR A 11 -36.26 27.28 9.29
N GLU A 12 -35.35 28.24 9.12
CA GLU A 12 -35.59 29.51 8.43
C GLU A 12 -34.98 29.53 7.02
N MET A 13 -34.23 28.48 6.65
CA MET A 13 -33.58 28.36 5.34
C MET A 13 -34.54 27.90 4.26
N ASP A 14 -34.51 28.62 3.14
CA ASP A 14 -35.18 28.20 1.91
C ASP A 14 -34.51 26.93 1.34
N GLU A 15 -35.26 26.16 0.53
CA GLU A 15 -34.83 24.88 -0.06
C GLU A 15 -33.46 24.99 -0.78
N HIS A 16 -33.21 26.13 -1.45
CA HIS A 16 -31.94 26.41 -2.12
C HIS A 16 -30.79 26.69 -1.16
N GLU A 17 -31.03 27.47 -0.10
CA GLU A 17 -30.03 27.78 0.93
C GLU A 17 -29.62 26.51 1.68
N ARG A 18 -30.60 25.64 1.95
CA ARG A 18 -30.39 24.34 2.62
C ARG A 18 -29.54 23.39 1.78
N LYS A 19 -29.75 23.33 0.47
CA LYS A 19 -28.92 22.54 -0.45
C LYS A 19 -27.49 23.04 -0.52
N ILE A 20 -27.30 24.36 -0.53
CA ILE A 20 -25.98 24.99 -0.53
C ILE A 20 -25.25 24.70 0.79
N ALA A 21 -25.93 24.85 1.93
CA ALA A 21 -25.35 24.51 3.24
C ALA A 21 -25.01 23.02 3.34
N ALA A 22 -25.91 22.11 2.94
CA ALA A 22 -25.62 20.68 2.94
C ALA A 22 -24.39 20.31 2.10
N ALA A 23 -24.13 21.03 1.01
CA ALA A 23 -22.91 20.87 0.21
C ALA A 23 -21.65 21.44 0.88
N GLN A 24 -21.80 22.39 1.82
CA GLN A 24 -20.71 23.00 2.59
C GLN A 24 -20.39 22.28 3.90
N TYR A 25 -21.23 21.37 4.37
CA TYR A 25 -20.97 20.49 5.52
C TYR A 25 -20.49 19.11 5.04
N PRO A 26 -19.18 18.94 4.75
CA PRO A 26 -18.61 17.67 4.29
C PRO A 26 -18.54 16.60 5.39
N GLU A 27 -19.17 16.83 6.54
CA GLU A 27 -19.16 15.93 7.70
C GLU A 27 -19.57 14.50 7.31
N GLY A 28 -20.57 14.36 6.43
CA GLY A 28 -20.96 13.07 5.88
C GLY A 28 -19.84 12.38 5.09
N GLY A 29 -19.08 13.13 4.29
CA GLY A 29 -17.94 12.62 3.52
C GLY A 29 -16.75 12.23 4.41
N LEU A 30 -16.49 13.00 5.47
CA LEU A 30 -15.46 12.70 6.46
C LEU A 30 -15.78 11.40 7.22
N VAL A 31 -17.02 11.26 7.71
CA VAL A 31 -17.47 10.06 8.43
C VAL A 31 -17.41 8.82 7.52
N LEU A 32 -17.85 8.94 6.27
CA LEU A 32 -17.75 7.86 5.29
C LEU A 32 -16.28 7.50 4.98
N GLY A 33 -15.42 8.50 4.79
CA GLY A 33 -13.99 8.28 4.53
C GLY A 33 -13.29 7.56 5.69
N ILE A 34 -13.57 7.96 6.93
CA ILE A 34 -13.05 7.29 8.13
C ILE A 34 -13.58 5.86 8.20
N GLY A 35 -14.89 5.65 8.03
CA GLY A 35 -15.50 4.31 8.07
C GLY A 35 -14.91 3.37 7.02
N VAL A 36 -14.75 3.84 5.78
CA VAL A 36 -14.14 3.07 4.68
C VAL A 36 -12.68 2.77 4.99
N GLY A 37 -11.91 3.75 5.49
CA GLY A 37 -10.50 3.56 5.85
C GLY A 37 -10.31 2.47 6.91
N ILE A 38 -11.15 2.48 7.95
CA ILE A 38 -11.13 1.45 9.00
C ILE A 38 -11.50 0.08 8.41
N LEU A 39 -12.56 0.01 7.61
CA LEU A 39 -13.01 -1.26 7.02
C LEU A 39 -11.93 -1.88 6.14
N VAL A 40 -11.27 -1.07 5.30
CA VAL A 40 -10.14 -1.51 4.47
C VAL A 40 -9.01 -2.04 5.33
N ALA A 41 -8.64 -1.32 6.41
CA ALA A 41 -7.57 -1.76 7.31
C ALA A 41 -7.91 -3.11 7.97
N VAL A 42 -9.14 -3.28 8.48
CA VAL A 42 -9.59 -4.52 9.12
C VAL A 42 -9.58 -5.68 8.14
N VAL A 43 -10.11 -5.49 6.94
CA VAL A 43 -10.20 -6.54 5.92
C VAL A 43 -8.82 -6.91 5.37
N THR A 44 -7.88 -5.97 5.29
CA THR A 44 -6.54 -6.22 4.71
C THR A 44 -5.52 -6.74 5.72
N LEU A 45 -5.72 -6.54 7.03
CA LEU A 45 -4.74 -6.93 8.05
C LEU A 45 -4.49 -8.44 8.09
N GLU A 46 -5.55 -9.24 8.18
CA GLU A 46 -5.43 -10.71 8.27
C GLU A 46 -4.84 -11.33 7.00
N PRO A 47 -5.32 -10.98 5.78
CA PRO A 47 -4.69 -11.45 4.55
C PRO A 47 -3.23 -11.04 4.46
N LEU A 48 -2.87 -9.84 4.91
CA LEU A 48 -1.49 -9.38 4.85
C LEU A 48 -0.59 -10.25 5.75
N LEU A 49 -1.05 -10.59 6.96
CA LEU A 49 -0.32 -11.48 7.87
C LEU A 49 -0.16 -12.89 7.30
N VAL A 50 -1.13 -13.38 6.54
CA VAL A 50 -1.06 -14.69 5.90
C VAL A 50 -0.17 -14.65 4.65
N VAL A 51 -0.31 -13.65 3.78
CA VAL A 51 0.36 -13.59 2.47
C VAL A 51 1.83 -13.18 2.59
N THR A 52 2.15 -12.26 3.50
CA THR A 52 3.52 -11.74 3.69
C THR A 52 4.57 -12.84 3.93
N PRO A 53 4.37 -13.84 4.81
CA PRO A 53 5.36 -14.90 5.01
C PRO A 53 5.58 -15.77 3.77
N PHE A 54 4.54 -16.03 2.96
CA PHE A 54 4.70 -16.77 1.70
C PHE A 54 5.52 -15.97 0.69
N VAL A 55 5.19 -14.69 0.51
CA VAL A 55 5.93 -13.80 -0.39
C VAL A 55 7.39 -13.69 0.07
N GLY A 56 7.61 -13.48 1.37
CA GLY A 56 8.95 -13.45 1.97
C GLY A 56 9.72 -14.76 1.76
N GLY A 57 9.06 -15.91 1.93
CA GLY A 57 9.65 -17.22 1.70
C GLY A 57 10.04 -17.46 0.24
N LEU A 58 9.15 -17.11 -0.70
CA LEU A 58 9.40 -17.21 -2.14
C LEU A 58 10.57 -16.33 -2.59
N LEU A 59 10.56 -15.06 -2.17
CA LEU A 59 11.63 -14.11 -2.47
C LEU A 59 12.96 -14.54 -1.84
N GLY A 60 12.94 -14.92 -0.56
CA GLY A 60 14.12 -15.40 0.15
C GLY A 60 14.72 -16.66 -0.49
N TYR A 61 13.88 -17.61 -0.89
CA TYR A 61 14.32 -18.80 -1.63
C TYR A 61 14.92 -18.43 -2.98
N GLY A 62 14.29 -17.55 -3.75
CA GLY A 62 14.78 -17.09 -5.05
C GLY A 62 16.17 -16.44 -4.94
N ILE A 63 16.33 -15.51 -4.01
CA ILE A 63 17.59 -14.82 -3.73
C ILE A 63 18.65 -15.83 -3.27
N GLY A 64 18.33 -16.69 -2.31
CA GLY A 64 19.25 -17.71 -1.80
C GLY A 64 19.71 -18.68 -2.89
N ARG A 65 18.79 -19.09 -3.79
CA ARG A 65 19.11 -19.95 -4.94
C ARG A 65 20.07 -19.26 -5.91
N GLN A 66 19.87 -17.97 -6.18
CA GLN A 66 20.74 -17.22 -7.07
C GLN A 66 22.15 -17.05 -6.47
N LEU A 67 22.24 -16.68 -5.19
CA LEU A 67 23.52 -16.57 -4.48
C LEU A 67 24.27 -17.91 -4.45
N ARG A 68 23.55 -19.02 -4.21
CA ARG A 68 24.14 -20.36 -4.23
C ARG A 68 24.72 -20.70 -5.61
N ARG A 69 24.01 -20.39 -6.69
CA ARG A 69 24.51 -20.59 -8.06
C ARG A 69 25.80 -19.83 -8.31
N GLN A 70 25.82 -18.53 -7.98
CA GLN A 70 27.02 -17.70 -8.13
C GLN A 70 28.20 -18.24 -7.32
N LYS A 71 27.95 -18.74 -6.11
CA LYS A 71 29.01 -19.32 -5.26
C LYS A 71 29.59 -20.60 -5.86
N VAL A 72 28.73 -21.48 -6.41
CA VAL A 72 29.17 -22.71 -7.10
C VAL A 72 29.98 -22.37 -8.34
N GLU A 73 29.54 -21.40 -9.13
CA GLU A 73 30.24 -20.92 -10.34
C GLU A 73 31.65 -20.45 -10.00
N ARG A 74 31.80 -19.60 -8.97
CA ARG A 74 33.11 -19.10 -8.52
C ARG A 74 34.05 -20.19 -8.03
N ILE A 75 33.52 -21.23 -7.38
CA ILE A 75 34.32 -22.37 -6.94
C ILE A 75 34.78 -23.18 -8.15
N ARG A 76 33.89 -23.41 -9.12
CA ARG A 76 34.20 -24.15 -10.35
C ARG A 76 35.27 -23.43 -11.18
N THR A 77 35.19 -22.11 -11.34
CA THR A 77 36.22 -21.34 -12.06
C THR A 77 37.57 -21.39 -11.33
N ARG A 78 37.60 -21.24 -10.00
CA ARG A 78 38.85 -21.40 -9.23
C ARG A 78 39.50 -22.78 -9.38
N ILE A 79 38.69 -23.85 -9.41
CA ILE A 79 39.21 -25.21 -9.59
C ILE A 79 39.77 -25.38 -11.01
N ALA A 80 39.11 -24.80 -12.02
CA ALA A 80 39.59 -24.83 -13.40
C ALA A 80 40.93 -24.09 -13.54
N ASP A 81 41.04 -22.88 -12.97
CA ASP A 81 42.25 -22.06 -13.04
C ASP A 81 43.42 -22.67 -12.22
N GLY A 82 43.15 -23.20 -11.03
CA GLY A 82 44.17 -23.88 -10.22
C GLY A 82 44.60 -25.25 -10.77
N GLY A 83 43.79 -25.87 -11.64
CA GLY A 83 44.14 -27.09 -12.35
C GLY A 83 45.04 -26.85 -13.57
N SER A 84 45.01 -25.65 -14.15
CA SER A 84 45.88 -25.28 -15.27
C SER A 84 47.32 -24.94 -14.86
N GLU A 85 47.57 -24.47 -13.63
CA GLU A 85 48.93 -24.18 -13.14
C GLU A 85 49.78 -25.43 -12.85
N SER A 86 49.19 -26.62 -12.76
CA SER A 86 49.89 -27.86 -12.38
C SER A 86 50.37 -28.69 -13.60
N ARG A 87 50.27 -28.17 -14.82
CA ARG A 87 50.47 -28.95 -16.05
C ARG A 87 51.59 -28.49 -16.99
N ASP A 88 52.38 -27.50 -16.59
CA ASP A 88 53.59 -27.06 -17.33
C ASP A 88 54.88 -27.50 -16.63
#